data_AF-A0A4Z1FF80-F1
#
_entry.id   AF-A0A4Z1FF80-F1
#
_cell.length_a   1.000
_cell.length_b   1.000
_cell.length_c   1.000
_cell.angle_alpha   90.00
_cell.angle_beta   90.00
_cell.angle_gamma   90.00
#
_symmetry.space_group_name_H-M   'P 1'
#
loop_
_entity.id
_entity.type
_entity.pdbx_description
1 polymer ?
#
loop_
_entity_poly.entity_id
_entity_poly.type
_entity_poly.pdbx_seq_one_letter_code
_entity_poly.pdbx_strand_id
1 'polypeptide(L)'
;MKTKRYALKEKLWLEFLVDVPTNIVCSNSAFQILVLPPSRKELIHAIATSQISNSSKFDDVISGKGKGIIFLLSGGPGIGKALTAESVAEQMRVPLYMLSAGDLGTESKDVESTLYSVFQMVTSWNAVPLLDECDVFLEARILNSLERNKIVSIFLRTLEYYEGILFMTTNRVNNIDPAFKSRIHLSMDYKDLDKNAREKIWRNFLSRGEDQEHHHQITDVEVGKLADSSIMTAKLLASHKGELLKFEHVRAVMSVEGN
;
A
#
# COMPACT_ATOMS: atom_id res chain seq x y z
N MET A 1 10.30 -26.07 -17.54
CA MET A 1 10.61 -25.30 -18.79
C MET A 1 11.25 -23.97 -18.41
N LYS A 2 12.28 -23.48 -19.12
CA LYS A 2 12.84 -22.13 -18.88
C LYS A 2 11.92 -21.08 -19.49
N THR A 3 11.51 -20.10 -18.71
CA THR A 3 10.71 -18.97 -19.22
C THR A 3 11.16 -17.66 -18.57
N LYS A 4 11.15 -16.58 -19.35
CA LYS A 4 11.39 -15.24 -18.81
C LYS A 4 10.15 -14.78 -18.05
N ARG A 5 10.31 -14.35 -16.80
CA ARG A 5 9.26 -13.73 -15.99
C ARG A 5 9.82 -12.51 -15.28
N TYR A 6 8.92 -11.62 -14.86
CA TYR A 6 9.30 -10.47 -14.07
C TYR A 6 9.19 -10.79 -12.57
N ALA A 7 10.26 -10.53 -11.83
CA ALA A 7 10.31 -10.67 -10.40
C ALA A 7 9.86 -9.36 -9.75
N LEU A 8 8.65 -9.31 -9.20
CA LEU A 8 8.05 -8.06 -8.68
C LEU A 8 8.85 -7.42 -7.54
N LYS A 9 9.47 -8.25 -6.68
CA LYS A 9 10.24 -7.78 -5.53
C LYS A 9 11.59 -7.19 -5.94
N GLU A 10 12.28 -7.88 -6.85
CA GLU A 10 13.60 -7.50 -7.35
C GLU A 10 13.51 -6.49 -8.50
N LYS A 11 12.32 -6.33 -9.11
CA LYS A 11 12.02 -5.46 -10.25
C LYS A 11 12.86 -5.78 -11.50
N LEU A 12 13.13 -7.06 -11.73
CA LEU A 12 13.97 -7.55 -12.81
C LEU A 12 13.30 -8.63 -13.64
N TRP A 13 13.62 -8.66 -14.93
CA TRP A 13 13.32 -9.79 -15.81
C TRP A 13 14.35 -10.90 -15.59
N LEU A 14 13.89 -12.04 -15.09
CA LEU A 14 14.75 -13.20 -14.81
C LEU A 14 14.26 -14.43 -15.58
N GLU A 15 15.15 -15.39 -15.78
CA GLU A 15 14.80 -16.71 -16.31
C GLU A 15 14.50 -17.66 -15.16
N PHE A 16 13.28 -18.18 -15.12
CA PHE A 16 12.85 -19.13 -14.11
C PHE A 16 12.72 -20.53 -14.73
N LEU A 17 13.22 -21.52 -14.00
CA LEU A 17 12.86 -22.92 -14.21
C LEU A 17 11.55 -23.15 -13.48
N VAL A 18 10.45 -23.12 -14.23
CA VAL A 18 9.11 -23.37 -13.66
C VAL A 18 8.68 -24.79 -14.02
N ASP A 19 8.37 -25.58 -13.00
CA ASP A 19 7.80 -26.92 -13.15
C ASP A 19 6.29 -26.84 -13.38
N VAL A 20 5.53 -26.23 -12.44
CA VAL A 20 4.11 -25.91 -12.60
C VAL A 20 3.80 -24.59 -11.88
N PRO A 21 3.28 -23.55 -12.56
CA PRO A 21 2.87 -22.32 -11.89
C PRO A 21 1.63 -22.61 -11.03
N THR A 22 1.68 -22.25 -9.76
CA THR A 22 0.51 -22.24 -8.87
C THR A 22 -0.23 -20.92 -8.97
N ASN A 23 -1.55 -20.95 -8.84
CA ASN A 23 -2.34 -19.72 -8.72
C ASN A 23 -1.95 -18.97 -7.44
N ILE A 24 -1.93 -17.64 -7.52
CA ILE A 24 -1.71 -16.78 -6.35
C ILE A 24 -2.92 -16.94 -5.42
N VAL A 25 -2.66 -17.31 -4.16
CA VAL A 25 -3.70 -17.39 -3.12
C VAL A 25 -3.90 -15.99 -2.56
N CYS A 26 -4.90 -15.26 -3.07
CA CYS A 26 -5.27 -13.96 -2.54
C CYS A 26 -6.04 -14.12 -1.21
N SER A 27 -5.71 -13.32 -0.19
CA SER A 27 -6.44 -13.33 1.07
C SER A 27 -7.72 -12.48 0.95
N ASN A 28 -8.89 -13.12 0.92
CA ASN A 28 -10.18 -12.41 0.95
C ASN A 28 -10.40 -11.61 2.25
N SER A 29 -9.56 -11.83 3.27
CA SER A 29 -9.68 -11.22 4.60
C SER A 29 -8.91 -9.90 4.79
N ALA A 30 -7.97 -9.53 3.90
CA ALA A 30 -7.10 -8.38 4.14
C ALA A 30 -7.89 -7.07 4.28
N PHE A 31 -8.87 -6.85 3.39
CA PHE A 31 -9.74 -5.66 3.45
C PHE A 31 -10.65 -5.63 4.69
N GLN A 32 -11.00 -6.81 5.23
CA GLN A 32 -11.81 -6.90 6.45
C GLN A 32 -11.00 -6.49 7.69
N ILE A 33 -9.72 -6.87 7.74
CA ILE A 33 -8.80 -6.60 8.86
C ILE A 33 -8.49 -5.11 9.00
N LEU A 34 -8.42 -4.40 7.87
CA LEU A 34 -8.06 -2.98 7.83
C LEU A 34 -8.97 -2.15 8.76
N VAL A 35 -8.43 -1.46 9.75
CA VAL A 35 -9.26 -0.67 10.68
C VAL A 35 -9.50 0.72 10.10
N LEU A 36 -10.56 0.84 9.31
CA LEU A 36 -11.02 2.10 8.72
C LEU A 36 -12.50 2.35 9.05
N PRO A 37 -12.95 3.62 9.09
CA PRO A 37 -14.36 3.96 9.16
C PRO A 37 -15.17 3.23 8.08
N PRO A 38 -16.37 2.69 8.41
CA PRO A 38 -17.17 1.92 7.45
C PRO A 38 -17.45 2.65 6.14
N SER A 39 -17.75 3.95 6.20
CA SER A 39 -17.99 4.77 5.01
C SER A 39 -16.79 4.86 4.07
N ARG A 40 -15.56 4.91 4.61
CA ARG A 40 -14.33 4.90 3.80
C ARG A 40 -14.09 3.54 3.15
N LYS A 41 -14.35 2.45 3.89
CA LYS A 41 -14.26 1.09 3.34
C LYS A 41 -15.24 0.88 2.20
N GLU A 42 -16.49 1.28 2.38
CA GLU A 42 -17.54 1.15 1.37
C GLU A 42 -17.18 1.93 0.10
N LEU A 43 -16.66 3.16 0.23
CA LEU A 43 -16.22 3.95 -0.91
C LEU A 43 -15.06 3.30 -1.67
N ILE A 44 -14.02 2.86 -0.96
CA ILE A 44 -12.88 2.16 -1.59
C ILE A 44 -13.36 0.89 -2.30
N HIS A 45 -14.21 0.10 -1.64
CA HIS A 45 -14.76 -1.13 -2.19
C HIS A 45 -15.58 -0.84 -3.45
N ALA A 46 -16.47 0.15 -3.41
CA ALA A 46 -17.28 0.56 -4.57
C ALA A 46 -16.39 0.93 -5.75
N ILE A 47 -15.36 1.76 -5.53
CA ILE A 47 -14.38 2.14 -6.54
C ILE A 47 -13.68 0.91 -7.14
N ALA A 48 -13.11 0.07 -6.28
CA ALA A 48 -12.39 -1.14 -6.69
C ALA A 48 -13.28 -2.06 -7.54
N THR A 49 -14.51 -2.33 -7.10
CA THR A 49 -15.46 -3.17 -7.85
C THR A 49 -15.90 -2.54 -9.17
N SER A 50 -16.09 -1.21 -9.21
CA SER A 50 -16.51 -0.50 -10.41
C SER A 50 -15.46 -0.57 -11.52
N GLN A 51 -14.18 -0.55 -11.15
CA GLN A 51 -13.06 -0.64 -12.09
C GLN A 51 -12.91 -2.05 -12.67
N ILE A 52 -13.19 -3.09 -11.88
CA ILE A 52 -13.25 -4.47 -12.38
C ILE A 52 -14.40 -4.63 -13.40
N SER A 53 -15.57 -4.04 -13.13
CA SER A 53 -16.76 -4.22 -13.97
C SER A 53 -16.83 -3.31 -15.20
N ASN A 54 -16.24 -2.11 -15.13
CA ASN A 54 -16.38 -1.05 -16.15
C ASN A 54 -15.12 -0.81 -16.98
N SER A 55 -14.26 -1.81 -17.19
CA SER A 55 -13.05 -1.68 -18.03
C SER A 55 -13.31 -1.16 -19.46
N SER A 56 -14.58 -1.04 -19.88
CA SER A 56 -14.99 -0.53 -21.18
C SER A 56 -15.95 0.68 -21.17
N LYS A 57 -16.25 1.33 -20.02
CA LYS A 57 -17.36 2.33 -19.96
C LYS A 57 -17.12 3.64 -19.21
N PHE A 58 -15.91 3.94 -18.74
CA PHE A 58 -15.55 5.32 -18.39
C PHE A 58 -15.10 6.04 -19.66
N ASP A 59 -16.05 6.43 -20.52
CA ASP A 59 -15.79 7.36 -21.62
C ASP A 59 -16.27 8.74 -21.20
N ASP A 60 -15.32 9.57 -20.77
CA ASP A 60 -15.51 11.01 -20.76
C ASP A 60 -14.88 11.60 -22.03
N VAL A 61 -15.37 12.79 -22.40
CA VAL A 61 -15.33 13.53 -23.68
C VAL A 61 -14.00 13.56 -24.47
N ILE A 62 -12.88 13.08 -23.91
CA ILE A 62 -11.55 13.00 -24.54
C ILE A 62 -10.97 11.59 -24.30
N SER A 63 -10.66 10.85 -25.38
CA SER A 63 -9.98 9.56 -25.29
C SER A 63 -8.67 9.66 -24.51
N GLY A 64 -8.57 8.91 -23.40
CA GLY A 64 -7.35 8.81 -22.59
C GLY A 64 -7.23 9.76 -21.39
N LYS A 65 -8.26 10.56 -21.06
CA LYS A 65 -8.27 11.42 -19.86
C LYS A 65 -9.40 11.05 -18.91
N GLY A 66 -9.12 11.08 -17.60
CA GLY A 66 -10.14 10.91 -16.55
C GLY A 66 -10.60 9.48 -16.27
N LYS A 67 -9.92 8.47 -16.83
CA LYS A 67 -10.23 7.04 -16.58
C LYS A 67 -9.52 6.47 -15.35
N GLY A 68 -8.53 7.18 -14.82
CA GLY A 68 -7.79 6.79 -13.62
C GLY A 68 -8.41 7.32 -12.34
N ILE A 69 -8.42 6.50 -11.30
CA ILE A 69 -8.78 6.93 -9.94
C ILE A 69 -7.52 6.93 -9.09
N ILE A 70 -7.19 8.12 -8.59
CA ILE A 70 -5.96 8.36 -7.83
C ILE A 70 -6.31 8.57 -6.36
N PHE A 71 -5.73 7.72 -5.52
CA PHE A 71 -5.83 7.78 -4.07
C PHE A 71 -4.57 8.40 -3.49
N LEU A 72 -4.72 9.43 -2.66
CA LEU A 72 -3.65 9.93 -1.79
C LEU A 72 -3.95 9.49 -0.35
N LEU A 73 -3.06 8.69 0.21
CA LEU A 73 -3.14 8.21 1.60
C LEU A 73 -2.09 8.94 2.43
N SER A 74 -2.52 9.67 3.45
CA SER A 74 -1.63 10.48 4.26
C SER A 74 -1.67 10.15 5.74
N GLY A 75 -0.58 10.41 6.44
CA GLY A 75 -0.48 10.34 7.90
C GLY A 75 0.87 9.80 8.37
N GLY A 76 1.04 9.58 9.66
CA GLY A 76 2.28 9.06 10.26
C GLY A 76 2.73 7.68 9.74
N PRO A 77 3.99 7.27 9.98
CA PRO A 77 4.48 5.94 9.61
C PRO A 77 3.73 4.83 10.37
N GLY A 78 3.64 3.63 9.78
CA GLY A 78 3.09 2.43 10.45
C GLY A 78 1.57 2.32 10.55
N ILE A 79 0.79 3.37 10.24
CA ILE A 79 -0.67 3.37 10.45
C ILE A 79 -1.51 2.68 9.36
N GLY A 80 -0.90 1.80 8.54
CA GLY A 80 -1.62 0.97 7.57
C GLY A 80 -1.95 1.64 6.23
N LYS A 81 -1.22 2.70 5.82
CA LYS A 81 -1.41 3.35 4.50
C LYS A 81 -1.17 2.38 3.34
N ALA A 82 0.00 1.74 3.29
CA ALA A 82 0.34 0.76 2.26
C ALA A 82 -0.59 -0.47 2.30
N LEU A 83 -0.97 -0.92 3.50
CA LEU A 83 -1.88 -2.04 3.72
C LEU A 83 -3.25 -1.82 3.06
N THR A 84 -3.71 -0.56 2.96
CA THR A 84 -4.94 -0.24 2.22
C THR A 84 -4.81 -0.54 0.73
N ALA A 85 -3.69 -0.17 0.10
CA ALA A 85 -3.44 -0.45 -1.31
C ALA A 85 -3.28 -1.96 -1.54
N GLU A 86 -2.55 -2.66 -0.67
CA GLU A 86 -2.42 -4.12 -0.68
C GLU A 86 -3.78 -4.81 -0.58
N SER A 87 -4.62 -4.39 0.36
CA SER A 87 -5.95 -4.95 0.57
C SER A 87 -6.87 -4.77 -0.64
N VAL A 88 -6.76 -3.62 -1.33
CA VAL A 88 -7.51 -3.35 -2.56
C VAL A 88 -7.01 -4.23 -3.71
N ALA A 89 -5.70 -4.34 -3.90
CA ALA A 89 -5.11 -5.21 -4.92
C ALA A 89 -5.49 -6.69 -4.69
N GLU A 90 -5.46 -7.17 -3.45
CA GLU A 90 -5.92 -8.52 -3.08
C GLU A 90 -7.41 -8.73 -3.41
N GLN A 91 -8.26 -7.75 -3.06
CA GLN A 91 -9.69 -7.82 -3.35
C GLN A 91 -9.97 -7.85 -4.86
N MET A 92 -9.21 -7.07 -5.63
CA MET A 92 -9.28 -7.04 -7.10
C MET A 92 -8.63 -8.27 -7.75
N ARG A 93 -7.87 -9.07 -6.99
CA ARG A 93 -7.07 -10.22 -7.46
C ARG A 93 -6.08 -9.85 -8.55
N VAL A 94 -5.45 -8.69 -8.41
CA VAL A 94 -4.43 -8.19 -9.33
C VAL A 94 -3.11 -7.94 -8.58
N PRO A 95 -1.97 -7.94 -9.27
CA PRO A 95 -0.69 -7.64 -8.64
C PRO A 95 -0.68 -6.22 -8.05
N LEU A 96 -0.03 -6.06 -6.89
CA LEU A 96 0.38 -4.75 -6.40
C LEU A 96 1.81 -4.49 -6.89
N TYR A 97 2.04 -3.35 -7.54
CA TYR A 97 3.37 -2.91 -7.97
C TYR A 97 3.81 -1.72 -7.13
N MET A 98 4.77 -1.93 -6.23
CA MET A 98 5.27 -0.87 -5.34
C MET A 98 6.45 -0.13 -5.97
N LEU A 99 6.42 1.20 -5.90
CA LEU A 99 7.47 2.13 -6.31
C LEU A 99 7.79 3.05 -5.15
N SER A 100 9.07 3.18 -4.82
CA SER A 100 9.61 4.13 -3.86
C SER A 100 10.42 5.21 -4.58
N ALA A 101 10.83 6.25 -3.85
CA ALA A 101 11.71 7.27 -4.40
C ALA A 101 13.05 6.72 -4.91
N GLY A 102 13.57 5.65 -4.29
CA GLY A 102 14.81 5.00 -4.74
C GLY A 102 14.69 4.35 -6.12
N ASP A 103 13.48 3.94 -6.52
CA ASP A 103 13.25 3.27 -7.81
C ASP A 103 13.18 4.26 -8.97
N LEU A 104 12.71 5.48 -8.72
CA LEU A 104 12.49 6.49 -9.76
C LEU A 104 13.76 7.27 -10.11
N GLY A 105 14.76 7.28 -9.22
CA GLY A 105 15.96 8.09 -9.36
C GLY A 105 15.76 9.55 -8.93
N THR A 106 16.82 10.34 -9.06
CA THR A 106 16.86 11.74 -8.61
C THR A 106 16.82 12.76 -9.75
N GLU A 107 17.06 12.33 -10.99
CA GLU A 107 17.06 13.19 -12.17
C GLU A 107 15.72 13.12 -12.91
N SER A 108 15.28 14.25 -13.47
CA SER A 108 13.99 14.33 -14.16
C SER A 108 13.86 13.32 -15.31
N LYS A 109 14.93 13.05 -16.04
CA LYS A 109 14.96 12.08 -17.14
C LYS A 109 14.77 10.64 -16.66
N ASP A 110 15.41 10.26 -15.55
CA ASP A 110 15.31 8.92 -14.98
C ASP A 110 13.90 8.68 -14.45
N VAL A 111 13.34 9.67 -13.74
CA VAL A 111 11.96 9.63 -13.23
C VAL A 111 10.96 9.47 -14.37
N GLU A 112 11.11 10.24 -15.45
CA GLU A 112 10.21 10.15 -16.61
C GLU A 112 10.26 8.78 -17.29
N SER A 113 11.47 8.28 -17.56
CA SER A 113 11.65 6.99 -18.23
C SER A 113 11.15 5.81 -17.38
N THR A 114 11.38 5.86 -16.07
CA THR A 114 10.96 4.83 -15.12
C THR A 114 9.45 4.83 -14.96
N LEU A 115 8.83 6.00 -14.71
CA LEU A 115 7.38 6.09 -14.60
C LEU A 115 6.70 5.62 -15.88
N TYR A 116 7.19 6.03 -17.05
CA TYR A 116 6.64 5.59 -18.33
C TYR A 116 6.68 4.06 -18.48
N SER A 117 7.84 3.45 -18.25
CA SER A 117 8.05 2.00 -18.40
C SER A 117 7.21 1.19 -17.41
N VAL A 118 7.17 1.63 -16.15
CA VAL A 118 6.38 0.96 -15.11
C VAL A 118 4.89 1.11 -15.38
N PHE A 119 4.42 2.30 -15.78
CA PHE A 119 2.99 2.53 -16.00
C PHE A 119 2.47 1.71 -17.18
N GLN A 120 3.26 1.57 -18.26
CA GLN A 120 2.92 0.65 -19.35
C GLN A 120 2.82 -0.81 -18.89
N MET A 121 3.74 -1.23 -18.02
CA MET A 121 3.78 -2.58 -17.48
C MET A 121 2.58 -2.88 -16.58
N VAL A 122 2.27 -2.00 -15.63
CA VAL A 122 1.14 -2.20 -14.70
C VAL A 122 -0.20 -2.14 -15.44
N THR A 123 -0.36 -1.25 -16.43
CA THR A 123 -1.57 -1.24 -17.28
C THR A 123 -1.72 -2.55 -18.04
N SER A 124 -0.64 -3.10 -18.59
CA SER A 124 -0.66 -4.39 -19.32
C SER A 124 -1.02 -5.58 -18.41
N TRP A 125 -0.71 -5.49 -17.11
CA TRP A 125 -1.01 -6.54 -16.13
C TRP A 125 -2.29 -6.30 -15.34
N ASN A 126 -2.99 -5.20 -15.61
CA ASN A 126 -4.10 -4.71 -14.79
C ASN A 126 -3.71 -4.60 -13.29
N ALA A 127 -2.44 -4.29 -13.02
CA ALA A 127 -1.88 -4.20 -11.68
C ALA A 127 -2.18 -2.85 -11.04
N VAL A 128 -2.22 -2.82 -9.71
CA VAL A 128 -2.39 -1.61 -8.91
C VAL A 128 -1.01 -1.05 -8.56
N PRO A 129 -0.58 0.08 -9.14
CA PRO A 129 0.62 0.79 -8.69
C PRO A 129 0.41 1.46 -7.33
N LEU A 130 1.45 1.38 -6.50
CA LEU A 130 1.59 2.10 -5.24
C LEU A 130 2.87 2.94 -5.27
N LEU A 131 2.75 4.26 -5.28
CA LEU A 131 3.88 5.18 -5.09
C LEU A 131 4.01 5.45 -3.59
N ASP A 132 4.93 4.73 -2.95
CA ASP A 132 5.17 4.81 -1.51
C ASP A 132 6.14 5.96 -1.19
N GLU A 133 5.83 6.72 -0.14
CA GLU A 133 6.62 7.87 0.33
C GLU A 133 6.94 8.87 -0.79
N CYS A 134 5.90 9.24 -1.54
CA CYS A 134 6.04 10.12 -2.70
C CYS A 134 6.16 11.61 -2.34
N ASP A 135 6.26 11.97 -1.05
CA ASP A 135 6.38 13.36 -0.59
C ASP A 135 7.57 14.08 -1.23
N VAL A 136 8.69 13.40 -1.44
CA VAL A 136 9.87 13.97 -2.12
C VAL A 136 9.54 14.54 -3.50
N PHE A 137 8.56 13.96 -4.21
CA PHE A 137 8.14 14.36 -5.55
C PHE A 137 6.87 15.22 -5.59
N LEU A 138 6.01 15.09 -4.58
CA LEU A 138 4.75 15.82 -4.51
C LEU A 138 4.91 17.22 -3.92
N GLU A 139 6.03 17.53 -3.26
CA GLU A 139 6.22 18.82 -2.63
C GLU A 139 6.19 20.01 -3.62
N ALA A 140 5.75 21.17 -3.14
CA ALA A 140 5.59 22.38 -3.94
C ALA A 140 6.85 22.78 -4.74
N ARG A 141 6.61 23.35 -5.93
CA ARG A 141 7.62 23.95 -6.79
C ARG A 141 8.38 25.07 -6.09
N ILE A 142 9.68 25.18 -6.39
CA ILE A 142 10.57 26.20 -5.83
C ILE A 142 11.15 27.01 -6.99
N LEU A 143 11.15 28.34 -6.89
CA LEU A 143 11.59 29.25 -7.97
C LEU A 143 13.00 28.92 -8.49
N ASN A 144 13.91 28.51 -7.60
CA ASN A 144 15.32 28.29 -7.94
C ASN A 144 15.69 26.80 -8.15
N SER A 145 14.72 25.91 -8.31
CA SER A 145 14.98 24.48 -8.54
C SER A 145 14.32 23.98 -9.83
N LEU A 146 15.04 24.13 -10.95
CA LEU A 146 14.55 23.71 -12.25
C LEU A 146 14.30 22.19 -12.31
N GLU A 147 15.23 21.37 -11.81
CA GLU A 147 15.09 19.90 -11.85
C GLU A 147 13.89 19.40 -11.05
N ARG A 148 13.68 19.93 -9.86
CA ARG A 148 12.49 19.59 -9.07
C ARG A 148 11.20 19.98 -9.77
N ASN A 149 11.15 21.18 -10.35
CA ASN A 149 9.95 21.65 -11.06
C ASN A 149 9.66 20.78 -12.30
N LYS A 150 10.70 20.25 -12.97
CA LYS A 150 10.53 19.26 -14.04
C LYS A 150 9.93 17.96 -13.50
N ILE A 151 10.44 17.42 -12.39
CA ILE A 151 9.91 16.20 -11.77
C ILE A 151 8.43 16.36 -11.38
N VAL A 152 8.08 17.46 -10.70
CA VAL A 152 6.67 17.77 -10.37
C VAL A 152 5.80 17.82 -11.63
N SER A 153 6.32 18.42 -12.70
CA SER A 153 5.59 18.51 -13.98
C SER A 153 5.41 17.13 -14.65
N ILE A 154 6.41 16.26 -14.58
CA ILE A 154 6.33 14.87 -15.07
C ILE A 154 5.24 14.13 -14.31
N PHE A 155 5.24 14.18 -12.97
CA PHE A 155 4.22 13.54 -12.14
C PHE A 155 2.80 14.04 -12.47
N LEU A 156 2.60 15.36 -12.57
CA LEU A 156 1.29 15.92 -12.92
C LEU A 156 0.78 15.42 -14.28
N ARG A 157 1.67 15.32 -15.28
CA ARG A 157 1.32 14.77 -16.59
C ARG A 157 1.01 13.27 -16.48
N THR A 158 1.84 12.50 -15.80
CA THR A 158 1.63 11.06 -15.62
C THR A 158 0.29 10.76 -14.94
N LEU A 159 -0.07 11.50 -13.89
CA LEU A 159 -1.35 11.37 -13.19
C LEU A 159 -2.56 11.76 -14.04
N GLU A 160 -2.40 12.72 -14.96
CA GLU A 160 -3.50 13.18 -15.83
C GLU A 160 -3.93 12.14 -16.88
N TYR A 161 -2.98 11.35 -17.37
CA TYR A 161 -3.20 10.32 -18.39
C TYR A 161 -3.23 8.89 -17.84
N TYR A 162 -3.15 8.74 -16.51
CA TYR A 162 -3.19 7.41 -15.92
C TYR A 162 -4.60 6.80 -16.05
N GLU A 163 -4.67 5.52 -16.40
CA GLU A 163 -5.89 4.73 -16.49
C GLU A 163 -5.80 3.55 -15.51
N GLY A 164 -6.80 3.38 -14.65
CA GLY A 164 -6.83 2.36 -13.59
C GLY A 164 -6.80 2.95 -12.17
N ILE A 165 -6.38 2.16 -11.18
CA ILE A 165 -6.32 2.59 -9.77
C ILE A 165 -4.86 2.80 -9.35
N LEU A 166 -4.54 4.02 -8.92
CA LEU A 166 -3.21 4.39 -8.41
C LEU A 166 -3.32 4.79 -6.95
N PHE A 167 -2.45 4.22 -6.12
CA PHE A 167 -2.26 4.67 -4.75
C PHE A 167 -0.96 5.47 -4.62
N MET A 168 -1.02 6.54 -3.85
CA MET A 168 0.13 7.34 -3.44
C MET A 168 0.09 7.45 -1.92
N THR A 169 1.22 7.25 -1.24
CA THR A 169 1.34 7.48 0.20
C THR A 169 2.25 8.66 0.50
N THR A 170 1.94 9.37 1.58
CA THR A 170 2.76 10.49 2.02
C THR A 170 2.73 10.61 3.54
N ASN A 171 3.87 10.97 4.12
CA ASN A 171 3.96 11.37 5.52
C ASN A 171 3.79 12.90 5.69
N ARG A 172 3.70 13.68 4.60
CA ARG A 172 3.77 15.15 4.60
C ARG A 172 2.67 15.80 3.74
N VAL A 173 1.45 15.89 4.25
CA VAL A 173 0.32 16.51 3.51
C VAL A 173 0.49 18.00 3.27
N ASN A 174 1.09 18.70 4.22
CA ASN A 174 1.07 20.17 4.26
C ASN A 174 1.87 20.83 3.13
N ASN A 175 2.77 20.09 2.47
CA ASN A 175 3.70 20.64 1.50
C ASN A 175 3.41 20.24 0.06
N ILE A 176 2.29 19.55 -0.21
CA ILE A 176 1.97 19.06 -1.56
C ILE A 176 1.65 20.23 -2.51
N ASP A 177 2.20 20.18 -3.73
CA ASP A 177 1.91 21.15 -4.78
C ASP A 177 0.38 21.21 -5.04
N PRO A 178 -0.24 22.39 -4.99
CA PRO A 178 -1.68 22.53 -5.17
C PRO A 178 -2.21 21.94 -6.49
N ALA A 179 -1.38 21.84 -7.54
CA ALA A 179 -1.77 21.27 -8.83
C ALA A 179 -2.10 19.76 -8.77
N PHE A 180 -1.66 19.05 -7.72
CA PHE A 180 -2.05 17.65 -7.50
C PHE A 180 -3.51 17.51 -7.06
N LYS A 181 -4.09 18.53 -6.41
CA LYS A 181 -5.46 18.46 -5.88
C LYS A 181 -6.51 18.19 -6.96
N SER A 182 -6.31 18.66 -8.19
CA SER A 182 -7.24 18.44 -9.30
C SER A 182 -7.13 17.05 -9.94
N ARG A 183 -6.10 16.27 -9.59
CA ARG A 183 -5.85 14.92 -10.13
C ARG A 183 -6.11 13.82 -9.08
N ILE A 184 -6.07 14.17 -7.81
CA ILE A 184 -6.39 13.27 -6.70
C ILE A 184 -7.90 13.18 -6.56
N HIS A 185 -8.44 11.97 -6.72
CA HIS A 185 -9.88 11.71 -6.65
C HIS A 185 -10.32 11.46 -5.21
N LEU A 186 -9.49 10.75 -4.44
CA LEU A 186 -9.73 10.53 -3.04
C LEU A 186 -8.47 10.85 -2.23
N SER A 187 -8.61 11.74 -1.26
CA SER A 187 -7.59 12.01 -0.27
C SER A 187 -8.05 11.48 1.09
N MET A 188 -7.27 10.59 1.69
CA MET A 188 -7.56 9.98 2.98
C MET A 188 -6.49 10.34 3.98
N ASP A 189 -6.89 11.12 4.97
CA ASP A 189 -6.05 11.40 6.13
C ASP A 189 -6.24 10.32 7.20
N TYR A 190 -5.15 9.61 7.48
CA TYR A 190 -5.02 8.62 8.53
C TYR A 190 -4.54 9.32 9.79
N LYS A 191 -5.39 9.29 10.80
CA LYS A 191 -5.03 9.74 12.14
C LYS A 191 -4.21 8.66 12.82
N ASP A 192 -3.47 9.06 13.84
CA ASP A 192 -2.80 8.12 14.73
C ASP A 192 -3.81 7.12 15.31
N LEU A 193 -3.36 5.87 15.45
CA LEU A 193 -4.21 4.80 15.92
C LEU A 193 -4.52 4.99 17.41
N ASP A 194 -5.79 5.25 17.70
CA ASP A 194 -6.26 5.28 19.08
C ASP A 194 -6.14 3.88 19.73
N LYS A 195 -6.36 3.84 21.04
CA LYS A 195 -6.23 2.60 21.83
C LYS A 195 -7.14 1.48 21.32
N ASN A 196 -8.37 1.81 20.92
CA ASN A 196 -9.37 0.84 20.45
C ASN A 196 -9.05 0.36 19.03
N ALA A 197 -8.60 1.26 18.16
CA ALA A 197 -8.14 0.92 16.81
C ALA A 197 -6.94 -0.01 16.86
N ARG A 198 -5.95 0.29 17.72
CA ARG A 198 -4.83 -0.62 18.00
C ARG A 198 -5.36 -1.96 18.49
N GLU A 199 -6.22 -1.97 19.51
CA GLU A 199 -6.81 -3.22 20.03
C GLU A 199 -7.43 -4.11 18.96
N LYS A 200 -8.23 -3.52 18.07
CA LYS A 200 -8.83 -4.25 16.95
C LYS A 200 -7.77 -4.84 16.03
N ILE A 201 -6.73 -4.06 15.71
CA ILE A 201 -5.59 -4.54 14.91
C ILE A 201 -4.93 -5.73 15.62
N TRP A 202 -4.64 -5.61 16.92
CA TRP A 202 -4.04 -6.66 17.74
C TRP A 202 -4.87 -7.93 17.77
N ARG A 203 -6.18 -7.80 18.01
CA ARG A 203 -7.12 -8.94 18.01
C ARG A 203 -7.19 -9.61 16.64
N ASN A 204 -7.20 -8.84 15.54
CA ASN A 204 -7.24 -9.38 14.19
C ASN A 204 -5.93 -10.12 13.81
N PHE A 205 -4.78 -9.69 14.32
CA PHE A 205 -3.52 -10.40 14.10
C PHE A 205 -3.42 -11.68 14.93
N LEU A 206 -3.86 -11.65 16.19
CA LEU A 206 -3.81 -12.80 17.09
C LEU A 206 -4.83 -13.88 16.71
N SER A 207 -6.02 -13.51 16.24
CA SER A 207 -7.05 -14.48 15.81
C SER A 207 -6.68 -15.29 14.57
N ARG A 208 -5.61 -14.92 13.87
CA ARG A 208 -5.01 -15.71 12.78
C ARG A 208 -4.01 -16.77 13.26
N GLY A 209 -3.51 -16.66 14.49
CA GLY A 209 -2.92 -17.82 15.18
C GLY A 209 -4.08 -18.65 15.72
N GLU A 210 -4.14 -19.95 15.41
CA GLU A 210 -5.28 -20.83 15.73
C GLU A 210 -5.53 -21.09 17.24
N ASP A 211 -5.21 -20.16 18.14
CA ASP A 211 -5.62 -20.25 19.55
C ASP A 211 -7.03 -19.64 19.73
N GLN A 212 -8.04 -20.35 19.24
CA GLN A 212 -9.44 -20.04 19.55
C GLN A 212 -9.83 -20.45 20.99
N GLU A 213 -9.05 -21.30 21.66
CA GLU A 213 -9.41 -21.90 22.94
C GLU A 213 -9.01 -21.08 24.18
N HIS A 214 -8.08 -20.12 24.04
CA HIS A 214 -7.66 -19.27 25.15
C HIS A 214 -8.01 -17.81 24.87
N HIS A 215 -9.30 -17.48 25.05
CA HIS A 215 -9.79 -16.11 25.25
C HIS A 215 -9.24 -15.53 26.57
N HIS A 216 -7.91 -15.41 26.70
CA HIS A 216 -7.33 -14.59 27.74
C HIS A 216 -7.73 -13.15 27.44
N GLN A 217 -8.47 -12.55 28.37
CA GLN A 217 -8.85 -11.15 28.33
C GLN A 217 -7.58 -10.31 28.30
N ILE A 218 -7.17 -9.89 27.11
CA ILE A 218 -6.10 -8.91 26.96
C ILE A 218 -6.56 -7.69 27.75
N THR A 219 -5.77 -7.27 28.72
CA THR A 219 -6.10 -6.05 29.46
C THR A 219 -5.86 -4.86 28.54
N ASP A 220 -6.74 -3.86 28.58
CA ASP A 220 -6.61 -2.66 27.76
C ASP A 220 -5.23 -1.97 27.91
N VAL A 221 -4.53 -2.22 29.03
CA VAL A 221 -3.20 -1.71 29.34
C VAL A 221 -2.09 -2.40 28.53
N GLU A 222 -2.17 -3.72 28.34
CA GLU A 222 -1.20 -4.49 27.54
C GLU A 222 -1.28 -4.08 26.07
N VAL A 223 -2.49 -3.90 25.53
CA VAL A 223 -2.74 -3.50 24.14
C VAL A 223 -2.18 -2.11 23.80
N GLY A 224 -2.37 -1.15 24.70
CA GLY A 224 -2.01 0.25 24.46
C GLY A 224 -0.50 0.50 24.35
N LYS A 225 0.33 -0.44 24.82
CA LYS A 225 1.79 -0.37 24.79
C LYS A 225 2.44 -1.08 23.60
N LEU A 226 1.68 -1.89 22.87
CA LEU A 226 2.24 -2.70 21.80
C LEU A 226 2.62 -1.83 20.59
N ALA A 227 3.87 -1.96 20.14
CA ALA A 227 4.37 -1.36 18.90
C ALA A 227 4.37 -2.40 17.77
N ASP A 228 4.28 -1.97 16.51
CA ASP A 228 4.31 -2.88 15.35
C ASP A 228 5.60 -3.74 15.32
N SER A 229 6.72 -3.18 15.81
CA SER A 229 7.99 -3.92 15.99
C SER A 229 7.84 -5.14 16.90
N SER A 230 7.02 -5.03 17.95
CA SER A 230 6.81 -6.08 18.93
C SER A 230 6.17 -7.33 18.30
N ILE A 231 5.36 -7.19 17.23
CA ILE A 231 4.80 -8.33 16.47
C ILE A 231 5.89 -9.08 15.73
N MET A 232 6.75 -8.36 15.01
CA MET A 232 7.81 -8.97 14.21
C MET A 232 8.72 -9.79 15.13
N THR A 233 9.10 -9.21 16.27
CA THR A 233 9.91 -9.87 17.29
C THR A 233 9.18 -11.05 17.93
N ALA A 234 7.88 -10.93 18.22
CA ALA A 234 7.10 -12.04 18.78
C ALA A 234 6.92 -13.19 17.79
N LYS A 235 6.73 -12.89 16.49
CA LYS A 235 6.71 -13.88 15.41
C LYS A 235 8.05 -14.59 15.25
N LEU A 236 9.15 -13.84 15.35
CA LEU A 236 10.50 -14.42 15.33
C LEU A 236 10.71 -15.34 16.53
N LEU A 237 10.27 -14.94 17.73
CA LEU A 237 10.35 -15.77 18.94
C LEU A 237 9.51 -17.05 18.81
N ALA A 238 8.29 -16.94 18.30
CA ALA A 238 7.41 -18.08 18.04
C ALA A 238 8.04 -19.04 17.02
N SER A 239 8.52 -18.50 15.89
CA SER A 239 9.19 -19.28 14.85
C SER A 239 10.46 -19.95 15.34
N HIS A 240 11.24 -19.28 16.21
CA HIS A 240 12.44 -19.85 16.81
C HIS A 240 12.11 -21.03 17.72
N LYS A 241 10.98 -20.96 18.44
CA LYS A 241 10.48 -22.05 19.27
C LYS A 241 9.75 -23.15 18.48
N GLY A 242 9.57 -22.99 17.17
CA GLY A 242 8.75 -23.90 16.36
C GLY A 242 7.27 -23.87 16.74
N GLU A 243 6.82 -22.80 17.38
CA GLU A 243 5.46 -22.63 17.84
C GLU A 243 4.72 -21.60 16.99
N LEU A 244 3.39 -21.68 16.98
CA LEU A 244 2.57 -20.60 16.44
C LEU A 244 2.67 -19.36 17.34
N LEU A 245 2.31 -18.20 16.78
CA LEU A 245 2.32 -16.94 17.53
C LEU A 245 1.27 -16.96 18.65
N LYS A 246 1.73 -17.29 19.86
CA LYS A 246 0.96 -17.19 21.10
C LYS A 246 1.15 -15.84 21.80
N PHE A 247 0.21 -15.51 22.68
CA PHE A 247 0.27 -14.32 23.52
C PHE A 247 1.50 -14.28 24.43
N GLU A 248 1.99 -15.43 24.89
CA GLU A 248 3.20 -15.54 25.70
C GLU A 248 4.43 -14.95 25.00
N HIS A 249 4.51 -15.10 23.67
CA HIS A 249 5.59 -14.52 22.88
C HIS A 249 5.52 -12.99 22.87
N VAL A 250 4.31 -12.43 22.75
CA VAL A 250 4.08 -10.99 22.79
C VAL A 250 4.43 -10.43 24.16
N ARG A 251 3.98 -11.07 25.25
CA ARG A 251 4.32 -10.66 26.62
C ARG A 251 5.82 -10.72 26.88
N ALA A 252 6.51 -11.75 26.37
CA ALA A 252 7.95 -11.88 26.49
C ALA A 252 8.69 -10.70 25.83
N VAL A 253 8.31 -10.32 24.60
CA VAL A 253 8.89 -9.15 23.92
C VAL A 253 8.63 -7.86 24.68
N MET A 254 7.39 -7.66 25.14
CA MET A 254 7.01 -6.47 25.91
C MET A 254 7.76 -6.34 27.25
N SER A 255 8.10 -7.46 27.88
CA SER A 255 8.91 -7.44 29.11
C SER A 255 10.36 -7.01 28.88
N VAL A 256 10.88 -7.17 27.67
CA VAL A 256 12.24 -6.77 27.29
C VAL A 256 12.29 -5.33 26.80
N GLU A 257 11.28 -4.88 26.06
CA GLU A 257 11.17 -3.49 25.55
C GLU A 257 10.75 -2.49 26.65
N GLY A 258 10.23 -2.97 27.78
CA GLY A 258 9.71 -2.17 28.89
C GLY A 258 10.73 -1.74 29.96
N ASN A 259 12.04 -1.92 29.74
CA ASN A 259 13.14 -1.46 30.60
C ASN A 259 13.97 -0.36 29.93
#